data_AF-A0A422QH58-F1
#
_entry.id   AF-A0A422QH58-F1
#
_cell.length_a   1.000
_cell.length_b   1.000
_cell.length_c   1.000
_cell.angle_alpha   90.00
_cell.angle_beta   90.00
_cell.angle_gamma   90.00
#
_symmetry.space_group_name_H-M   'P 1'
#
loop_
_entity.id
_entity.type
_entity.pdbx_description
1 polymer ?
#
loop_
_entity_poly.entity_id
_entity_poly.type
_entity_poly.pdbx_seq_one_letter_code
_entity_poly.pdbx_strand_id
1 'polypeptide(L)'
;MDAERIIDECSAPTAMETGQAQADPPELVDAIDHLGAGRLEEALAGAMPHAAATQDGLRIDAIRLCAMASARLGRWAESQRYWHALCDEEPSAFNALQTGCCCAMTGDTARGEEWIAWARERNATSREMPDPQIVTSFISALTQSGQAARAMPYLEQMRALYTGLGCTDATTLFARRVPLFGTFLQNSLPIVCAVLGQEEGRAWYAAMLPHLDGPGNETLGAWLDENFANMASATPASA
;
A
#
# COMPACT_ATOMS: atom_id res chain seq x y z
N MET A 1 22.74 0.24 -16.05
CA MET A 1 21.26 0.29 -16.03
C MET A 1 20.91 0.96 -14.74
N ASP A 2 20.60 2.25 -14.81
CA ASP A 2 20.61 3.15 -13.67
C ASP A 2 19.35 2.98 -12.81
N ALA A 3 19.56 2.82 -11.51
CA ALA A 3 18.54 2.56 -10.50
C ALA A 3 17.47 3.67 -10.39
N GLU A 4 17.75 4.87 -10.92
CA GLU A 4 16.80 5.99 -10.97
C GLU A 4 15.67 5.78 -11.99
N ARG A 5 15.84 4.92 -13.01
CA ARG A 5 14.77 4.64 -13.99
C ARG A 5 13.72 3.66 -13.49
N ILE A 6 14.02 2.91 -12.43
CA ILE A 6 13.11 1.90 -11.84
C ILE A 6 12.13 2.57 -10.85
N ILE A 7 12.48 3.73 -10.29
CA ILE A 7 11.63 4.49 -9.38
C ILE A 7 10.57 5.29 -10.15
N ASP A 8 10.84 5.67 -11.40
CA ASP A 8 9.92 6.46 -12.23
C ASP A 8 8.79 5.62 -12.85
N GLU A 9 8.99 4.31 -13.02
CA GLU A 9 7.94 3.36 -13.46
C GLU A 9 6.92 3.03 -12.34
N CYS A 10 7.18 3.40 -11.09
CA CYS A 10 6.22 3.27 -9.98
C CYS A 10 5.09 4.32 -10.00
N SER A 11 5.07 5.22 -10.99
CA SER A 11 3.98 6.18 -11.20
C SER A 11 3.20 5.96 -12.51
N ALA A 12 3.48 4.89 -13.26
CA ALA A 12 2.78 4.65 -14.52
C ALA A 12 1.41 3.98 -14.29
N PRO A 13 0.32 4.51 -14.87
CA PRO A 13 -1.00 3.88 -14.79
C PRO A 13 -0.95 2.50 -15.45
N THR A 14 -1.57 1.52 -14.79
CA THR A 14 -1.77 0.18 -15.34
C THR A 14 -2.51 0.30 -16.67
N ALA A 15 -2.02 -0.38 -17.70
CA ALA A 15 -2.57 -0.35 -19.05
C ALA A 15 -4.09 -0.52 -19.05
N MET A 16 -4.82 0.57 -19.29
CA MET A 16 -6.24 0.54 -19.62
C MET A 16 -6.39 -0.11 -20.99
N GLU A 17 -7.27 -1.11 -21.06
CA GLU A 17 -7.79 -1.62 -22.31
C GLU A 17 -8.28 -0.45 -23.18
N THR A 18 -7.90 -0.44 -24.46
CA THR A 18 -8.33 0.54 -25.46
C THR A 18 -9.79 0.32 -25.85
N GLY A 19 -10.70 0.53 -24.89
CA GLY A 19 -11.98 1.16 -25.18
C GLY A 19 -11.72 2.61 -25.59
N GLN A 20 -12.58 3.21 -26.41
CA GLN A 20 -12.45 4.64 -26.74
C GLN A 20 -12.28 5.42 -25.44
N ALA A 21 -11.10 6.01 -25.22
CA ALA A 21 -10.85 6.85 -24.06
C ALA A 21 -11.90 7.96 -24.11
N GLN A 22 -12.85 7.91 -23.18
CA GLN A 22 -13.84 8.95 -23.02
C GLN A 22 -13.05 10.23 -22.74
N ALA A 23 -13.21 11.24 -23.59
CA ALA A 23 -12.54 12.50 -23.41
C ALA A 23 -12.92 13.08 -22.04
N ASP A 24 -11.93 13.60 -21.31
CA ASP A 24 -12.16 14.20 -19.99
C ASP A 24 -13.27 15.26 -20.10
N PRO A 25 -14.19 15.32 -19.12
CA PRO A 25 -15.21 16.37 -19.09
C PRO A 25 -14.53 17.75 -19.13
N PRO A 26 -14.89 18.64 -20.07
CA PRO A 26 -14.23 19.95 -20.21
C PRO A 26 -14.29 20.78 -18.93
N GLU A 27 -15.29 20.54 -18.08
CA GLU A 27 -15.45 21.17 -16.77
C GLU A 27 -14.37 20.77 -15.75
N LEU A 28 -13.70 19.63 -15.94
CA LEU A 28 -12.71 19.09 -15.00
C LEU A 28 -11.26 19.25 -15.45
N VAL A 29 -11.00 19.76 -16.66
CA VAL A 29 -9.64 19.88 -17.22
C VAL A 29 -8.69 20.62 -16.25
N ASP A 30 -9.09 21.78 -15.75
CA ASP A 30 -8.26 22.56 -14.81
C ASP A 30 -8.03 21.80 -13.49
N ALA A 31 -9.03 21.08 -13.00
CA ALA A 31 -8.91 20.29 -11.77
C ALA A 31 -7.97 19.08 -11.95
N ILE A 32 -8.00 18.45 -13.12
CA ILE A 32 -7.09 17.37 -13.51
C ILE A 32 -5.65 17.90 -13.57
N ASP A 33 -5.44 19.04 -14.24
CA ASP A 33 -4.13 19.70 -14.34
C ASP A 33 -3.60 20.10 -12.95
N HIS A 34 -4.47 20.59 -12.07
CA HIS A 34 -4.14 20.88 -10.67
C HIS A 34 -3.70 19.63 -9.92
N LEU A 35 -4.43 18.52 -10.06
CA LEU A 35 -4.09 17.27 -9.39
C LEU A 35 -2.73 16.73 -9.86
N GLY A 36 -2.49 16.76 -11.17
CA GLY A 36 -1.23 16.37 -11.81
C GLY A 36 -0.04 17.23 -11.36
N ALA A 37 -0.27 18.53 -11.18
CA ALA A 37 0.75 19.46 -10.68
C ALA A 37 0.90 19.47 -9.15
N GLY A 38 0.15 18.65 -8.40
CA GLY A 38 0.18 18.60 -6.95
C GLY A 38 -0.46 19.82 -6.26
N ARG A 39 -1.23 20.64 -6.99
CA ARG A 39 -2.06 21.74 -6.46
C ARG A 39 -3.37 21.17 -5.91
N LEU A 40 -3.26 20.46 -4.78
CA LEU A 40 -4.32 19.60 -4.28
C LEU A 40 -5.58 20.36 -3.82
N GLU A 41 -5.40 21.53 -3.19
CA GLU A 41 -6.52 22.35 -2.75
C GLU A 41 -7.29 22.90 -3.96
N GLU A 42 -6.58 23.36 -4.99
CA GLU A 42 -7.17 23.87 -6.22
C GLU A 42 -7.84 22.76 -7.04
N ALA A 43 -7.27 21.55 -7.06
CA ALA A 43 -7.88 20.37 -7.66
C ALA A 43 -9.21 20.02 -6.98
N LEU A 44 -9.20 19.97 -5.64
CA LEU A 44 -10.39 19.69 -4.85
C LEU A 44 -11.46 20.77 -5.03
N ALA A 45 -11.07 22.04 -4.97
CA ALA A 45 -11.99 23.16 -5.16
C ALA A 45 -12.61 23.19 -6.55
N GLY A 46 -11.85 22.82 -7.59
CA GLY A 46 -12.34 22.73 -8.97
C GLY A 46 -13.30 21.56 -9.19
N ALA A 47 -13.04 20.40 -8.58
CA ALA A 47 -13.87 19.20 -8.78
C ALA A 47 -15.13 19.18 -7.90
N MET A 48 -15.07 19.68 -6.66
CA MET A 48 -16.14 19.55 -5.67
C MET A 48 -17.53 20.03 -6.13
N PRO A 49 -17.69 21.15 -6.87
CA PRO A 49 -18.99 21.59 -7.37
C PRO A 49 -19.67 20.58 -8.31
N HIS A 50 -18.87 19.73 -8.97
CA HIS A 50 -19.34 18.76 -9.96
C HIS A 50 -19.64 17.38 -9.36
N ALA A 51 -19.27 17.13 -8.09
CA ALA A 51 -19.50 15.85 -7.41
C ALA A 51 -20.99 15.51 -7.19
N ALA A 52 -21.89 16.44 -7.45
CA ALA A 52 -23.35 16.25 -7.42
C ALA A 52 -24.01 16.55 -8.78
N ALA A 53 -23.24 16.59 -9.88
CA ALA A 53 -23.78 16.84 -11.21
C ALA A 53 -24.78 15.76 -11.63
N THR A 54 -25.80 16.12 -12.41
CA THR A 54 -26.78 15.14 -12.92
C THR A 54 -26.23 14.27 -14.04
N GLN A 55 -25.15 14.70 -14.70
CA GLN A 55 -24.47 13.92 -15.71
C GLN A 55 -23.51 12.94 -15.04
N ASP A 56 -23.76 11.64 -15.20
CA ASP A 56 -23.03 10.59 -14.48
C ASP A 56 -21.51 10.63 -14.73
N GLY A 57 -21.06 10.77 -15.98
CA GLY A 57 -19.62 10.83 -16.28
C GLY A 57 -18.92 12.00 -15.57
N LEU A 58 -19.49 13.21 -15.65
CA LEU A 58 -18.95 14.38 -14.96
C LEU A 58 -18.94 14.20 -13.43
N ARG A 59 -20.04 13.65 -12.89
CA ARG A 59 -20.19 13.42 -11.46
C ARG A 59 -19.17 12.41 -10.94
N ILE A 60 -19.03 11.26 -11.59
CA ILE A 60 -18.12 10.19 -11.17
C ILE A 60 -16.67 10.66 -11.24
N ASP A 61 -16.26 11.34 -12.33
CA ASP A 61 -14.90 11.86 -12.46
C ASP A 61 -14.60 12.95 -11.42
N ALA A 62 -15.57 13.81 -11.13
CA ALA A 62 -15.46 14.81 -10.06
C ALA A 62 -15.29 14.16 -8.67
N ILE A 63 -16.08 13.13 -8.36
CA ILE A 63 -15.95 12.36 -7.12
C ILE A 63 -14.55 11.74 -7.03
N ARG A 64 -14.01 11.19 -8.14
CA ARG A 64 -12.66 10.60 -8.19
C ARG A 64 -11.57 11.62 -7.91
N LEU A 65 -11.63 12.79 -8.52
CA LEU A 65 -10.69 13.88 -8.24
C LEU A 65 -10.77 14.32 -6.78
N CYS A 66 -11.99 14.48 -6.23
CA CYS A 66 -12.19 14.82 -4.84
C CYS A 66 -11.61 13.77 -3.89
N ALA A 67 -11.83 12.48 -4.17
CA ALA A 67 -11.33 11.37 -3.37
C ALA A 67 -9.79 11.35 -3.32
N MET A 68 -9.13 11.52 -4.47
CA MET A 68 -7.67 11.54 -4.59
C MET A 68 -7.05 12.78 -3.95
N ALA A 69 -7.60 13.98 -4.21
CA ALA A 69 -7.08 15.22 -3.67
C ALA A 69 -7.20 15.27 -2.15
N SER A 70 -8.37 14.93 -1.61
CA SER A 70 -8.61 14.91 -0.16
C SER A 70 -7.75 13.87 0.57
N ALA A 71 -7.50 12.68 -0.02
CA ALA A 71 -6.55 11.71 0.52
C ALA A 71 -5.13 12.28 0.60
N ARG A 72 -4.63 12.88 -0.49
CA ARG A 72 -3.28 13.46 -0.54
C ARG A 72 -3.11 14.68 0.38
N LEU A 73 -4.21 15.36 0.73
CA LEU A 73 -4.25 16.42 1.75
C LEU A 73 -4.34 15.90 3.20
N GLY A 74 -4.45 14.59 3.41
CA GLY A 74 -4.66 13.99 4.73
C GLY A 74 -6.08 14.18 5.29
N ARG A 75 -7.05 14.58 4.46
CA ARG A 75 -8.46 14.74 4.83
C ARG A 75 -9.19 13.40 4.71
N TRP A 76 -8.77 12.43 5.50
CA TRP A 76 -9.17 11.02 5.36
C TRP A 76 -10.68 10.79 5.47
N ALA A 77 -11.35 11.46 6.40
CA ALA A 77 -12.81 11.34 6.55
C ALA A 77 -13.58 11.90 5.35
N GLU A 78 -13.05 12.96 4.71
CA GLU A 78 -13.62 13.51 3.49
C GLU A 78 -13.40 12.56 2.31
N SER A 79 -12.17 12.08 2.15
CA SER A 79 -11.79 11.11 1.11
C SER A 79 -12.61 9.82 1.21
N GLN A 80 -12.80 9.30 2.42
CA GLN A 80 -13.58 8.10 2.68
C GLN A 80 -15.01 8.18 2.11
N ARG A 81 -15.67 9.35 2.22
CA ARG A 81 -17.02 9.55 1.68
C ARG A 81 -17.03 9.45 0.15
N TYR A 82 -16.03 10.03 -0.50
CA TYR A 82 -15.92 9.98 -1.96
C TYR A 82 -15.54 8.58 -2.45
N TRP A 83 -14.63 7.87 -1.79
CA TRP A 83 -14.30 6.49 -2.15
C TRP A 83 -15.47 5.53 -1.94
N HIS A 84 -16.25 5.71 -0.88
CA HIS A 84 -17.48 4.94 -0.69
C HIS A 84 -18.48 5.18 -1.83
N ALA A 85 -18.72 6.45 -2.19
CA ALA A 85 -19.58 6.78 -3.32
C ALA A 85 -19.09 6.17 -4.64
N LEU A 86 -17.77 6.15 -4.87
CA LEU A 86 -17.19 5.47 -6.04
C LEU A 86 -17.36 3.95 -6.00
N CYS A 87 -17.28 3.31 -4.83
CA CYS A 87 -17.55 1.89 -4.72
C CYS A 87 -19.01 1.55 -5.09
N ASP A 88 -19.96 2.44 -4.78
CA ASP A 88 -21.37 2.26 -5.11
C ASP A 88 -21.63 2.38 -6.62
N GLU A 89 -20.94 3.29 -7.31
CA GLU A 89 -21.05 3.50 -8.76
C GLU A 89 -20.20 2.50 -9.57
N GLU A 90 -18.97 2.30 -9.15
CA GLU A 90 -17.91 1.54 -9.82
C GLU A 90 -17.25 0.58 -8.82
N PRO A 91 -17.91 -0.54 -8.48
CA PRO A 91 -17.30 -1.51 -7.58
C PRO A 91 -16.02 -2.06 -8.24
N SER A 92 -14.87 -1.82 -7.62
CA SER A 92 -13.55 -2.30 -8.07
C SER A 92 -12.70 -2.65 -6.85
N ALA A 93 -11.69 -3.51 -7.02
CA ALA A 93 -10.77 -3.81 -5.93
C ALA A 93 -9.94 -2.57 -5.52
N PHE A 94 -9.64 -1.69 -6.47
CA PHE A 94 -8.96 -0.42 -6.23
C PHE A 94 -9.81 0.49 -5.35
N ASN A 95 -11.07 0.77 -5.72
CA ASN A 95 -11.95 1.62 -4.92
C ASN A 95 -12.19 1.02 -3.52
N ALA A 96 -12.32 -0.32 -3.44
CA ALA A 96 -12.42 -1.04 -2.18
C ALA A 96 -11.18 -0.86 -1.29
N LEU A 97 -9.99 -1.05 -1.86
CA LEU A 97 -8.72 -0.84 -1.17
C LEU A 97 -8.61 0.60 -0.64
N GLN A 98 -8.89 1.58 -1.48
CA GLN A 98 -8.84 3.00 -1.08
C GLN A 98 -9.81 3.30 0.07
N THR A 99 -11.02 2.74 0.01
CA THR A 99 -12.02 2.86 1.09
C THR A 99 -11.51 2.22 2.39
N GLY A 100 -10.95 1.01 2.31
CA GLY A 100 -10.40 0.29 3.47
C GLY A 100 -9.22 1.03 4.11
N CYS A 101 -8.31 1.56 3.30
CA CYS A 101 -7.21 2.41 3.77
C CYS A 101 -7.74 3.69 4.46
N CYS A 102 -8.73 4.36 3.88
CA CYS A 102 -9.33 5.54 4.51
C CYS A 102 -10.00 5.20 5.85
N CYS A 103 -10.69 4.06 5.96
CA CYS A 103 -11.25 3.59 7.23
C CYS A 103 -10.16 3.39 8.30
N ALA A 104 -9.03 2.78 7.93
CA ALA A 104 -7.90 2.65 8.85
C ALA A 104 -7.34 4.02 9.27
N MET A 105 -7.16 4.94 8.32
CA MET A 105 -6.66 6.29 8.57
C MET A 105 -7.60 7.15 9.43
N THR A 106 -8.90 6.87 9.42
CA THR A 106 -9.89 7.51 10.31
C THR A 106 -10.10 6.77 11.64
N GLY A 107 -9.42 5.64 11.84
CA GLY A 107 -9.46 4.85 13.07
C GLY A 107 -10.53 3.74 13.10
N ASP A 108 -11.42 3.66 12.10
CA ASP A 108 -12.41 2.58 11.98
C ASP A 108 -11.79 1.34 11.33
N THR A 109 -10.97 0.69 12.12
CA THR A 109 -9.98 -0.22 11.57
C THR A 109 -10.54 -1.64 11.36
N ALA A 110 -11.60 -2.01 12.08
CA ALA A 110 -12.38 -3.21 11.81
C ALA A 110 -13.10 -3.11 10.45
N ARG A 111 -13.75 -1.98 10.18
CA ARG A 111 -14.39 -1.74 8.88
C ARG A 111 -13.36 -1.68 7.75
N GLY A 112 -12.16 -1.15 8.03
CA GLY A 112 -11.03 -1.23 7.11
C GLY A 112 -10.74 -2.66 6.66
N GLU A 113 -10.67 -3.61 7.59
CA GLU A 113 -10.39 -5.03 7.28
C GLU A 113 -11.51 -5.69 6.45
N GLU A 114 -12.78 -5.35 6.71
CA GLU A 114 -13.91 -5.80 5.90
C GLU A 114 -13.78 -5.33 4.44
N TRP A 115 -13.42 -4.07 4.22
CA TRP A 115 -13.16 -3.53 2.88
C TRP A 115 -11.97 -4.19 2.20
N ILE A 116 -10.89 -4.51 2.94
CA ILE A 116 -9.75 -5.24 2.37
C ILE A 116 -10.12 -6.66 1.99
N ALA A 117 -10.92 -7.36 2.80
CA ALA A 117 -11.42 -8.68 2.44
C ALA A 117 -12.25 -8.61 1.14
N TRP A 118 -13.14 -7.61 1.03
CA TRP A 118 -13.93 -7.38 -0.17
C TRP A 118 -13.07 -7.02 -1.39
N ALA A 119 -12.04 -6.18 -1.22
CA ALA A 119 -11.08 -5.84 -2.27
C ALA A 119 -10.40 -7.09 -2.83
N ARG A 120 -9.90 -7.98 -1.95
CA ARG A 120 -9.22 -9.22 -2.34
C ARG A 120 -10.17 -10.20 -3.03
N GLU A 121 -11.38 -10.37 -2.52
CA GLU A 121 -12.41 -11.21 -3.14
C GLU A 121 -12.70 -10.76 -4.58
N ARG A 122 -12.87 -9.45 -4.78
CA ARG A 122 -13.11 -8.89 -6.11
C ARG A 122 -11.90 -9.04 -7.03
N ASN A 123 -10.72 -8.75 -6.50
CA ASN A 123 -9.46 -8.85 -7.24
C ASN A 123 -9.12 -10.29 -7.66
N ALA A 124 -9.58 -11.31 -6.93
CA ALA A 124 -9.41 -12.71 -7.32
C ALA A 124 -10.04 -13.00 -8.70
N THR A 125 -11.09 -12.26 -9.05
CA THR A 125 -11.76 -12.35 -10.35
C THR A 125 -11.25 -11.31 -11.35
N SER A 126 -11.17 -10.03 -10.97
CA SER A 126 -10.81 -8.95 -11.91
C SER A 126 -9.31 -8.93 -12.26
N ARG A 127 -8.45 -9.37 -11.33
CA ARG A 127 -6.98 -9.32 -11.43
C ARG A 127 -6.44 -7.92 -11.77
N GLU A 128 -7.19 -6.88 -11.39
CA GLU A 128 -6.85 -5.49 -11.68
C GLU A 128 -5.57 -5.05 -10.95
N MET A 129 -5.25 -5.68 -9.82
CA MET A 129 -4.04 -5.38 -9.06
C MET A 129 -3.37 -6.64 -8.48
N PRO A 130 -2.06 -6.59 -8.19
CA PRO A 130 -1.38 -7.66 -7.46
C PRO A 130 -1.87 -7.70 -6.01
N ASP A 131 -2.19 -8.88 -5.48
CA ASP A 131 -2.57 -9.05 -4.07
C ASP A 131 -1.52 -8.48 -3.08
N PRO A 132 -0.20 -8.62 -3.30
CA PRO A 132 0.80 -7.99 -2.45
C PRO A 132 0.67 -6.46 -2.37
N GLN A 133 0.16 -5.80 -3.41
CA GLN A 133 -0.06 -4.34 -3.41
C GLN A 133 -1.22 -3.94 -2.48
N ILE A 134 -2.30 -4.74 -2.45
CA ILE A 134 -3.43 -4.54 -1.52
C ILE A 134 -2.92 -4.63 -0.08
N VAL A 135 -2.17 -5.70 0.21
CA VAL A 135 -1.66 -5.98 1.55
C VAL A 135 -0.69 -4.90 2.04
N THR A 136 0.29 -4.50 1.22
CA THR A 136 1.27 -3.46 1.62
C THR A 136 0.67 -2.08 1.77
N SER A 137 -0.31 -1.72 0.93
CA SER A 137 -1.05 -0.46 1.06
C SER A 137 -1.81 -0.40 2.39
N PHE A 138 -2.46 -1.50 2.78
CA PHE A 138 -3.17 -1.55 4.05
C PHE A 138 -2.24 -1.58 5.27
N ILE A 139 -1.12 -2.32 5.21
CA ILE A 139 -0.06 -2.25 6.24
C ILE A 139 0.39 -0.79 6.45
N SER A 140 0.58 -0.06 5.36
CA SER A 140 0.99 1.35 5.40
C SER A 140 -0.07 2.21 6.11
N ALA A 141 -1.35 2.06 5.76
CA ALA A 141 -2.45 2.78 6.40
C ALA A 141 -2.59 2.46 7.90
N LEU A 142 -2.49 1.17 8.28
CA LEU A 142 -2.50 0.74 9.68
C LEU A 142 -1.33 1.35 10.46
N THR A 143 -0.14 1.35 9.88
CA THR A 143 1.06 1.86 10.54
C THR A 143 1.00 3.38 10.70
N GLN A 144 0.61 4.10 9.65
CA GLN A 144 0.48 5.56 9.68
C GLN A 144 -0.60 6.04 10.65
N SER A 145 -1.67 5.25 10.86
CA SER A 145 -2.70 5.53 11.86
C SER A 145 -2.36 5.08 13.28
N GLY A 146 -1.11 4.64 13.53
CA GLY A 146 -0.65 4.23 14.87
C GLY A 146 -1.09 2.82 15.29
N GLN A 147 -1.56 1.99 14.35
CA GLN A 147 -2.11 0.66 14.60
C GLN A 147 -1.15 -0.47 14.17
N ALA A 148 0.15 -0.29 14.47
CA ALA A 148 1.22 -1.22 14.10
C ALA A 148 0.92 -2.68 14.50
N ALA A 149 0.34 -2.92 15.67
CA ALA A 149 -0.03 -4.27 16.12
C ALA A 149 -1.03 -4.96 15.18
N ARG A 150 -1.97 -4.21 14.59
CA ARG A 150 -2.95 -4.76 13.62
C ARG A 150 -2.31 -5.05 12.26
N ALA A 151 -1.14 -4.47 11.95
CA ALA A 151 -0.42 -4.76 10.72
C ALA A 151 0.31 -6.11 10.75
N MET A 152 0.57 -6.68 11.94
CA MET A 152 1.36 -7.92 12.08
C MET A 152 0.80 -9.12 11.30
N PRO A 153 -0.51 -9.43 11.32
CA PRO A 153 -1.05 -10.54 10.51
C PRO A 153 -0.85 -10.36 9.00
N TYR A 154 -0.77 -9.12 8.53
CA TYR A 154 -0.52 -8.80 7.13
C TYR A 154 0.97 -8.89 6.80
N LEU A 155 1.84 -8.45 7.70
CA LEU A 155 3.28 -8.67 7.59
C LEU A 155 3.64 -10.16 7.58
N GLU A 156 2.93 -10.97 8.36
CA GLU A 156 3.09 -12.42 8.35
C GLU A 156 2.73 -13.03 6.98
N GLN A 157 1.66 -12.56 6.34
CA GLN A 157 1.33 -12.95 4.96
C GLN A 157 2.44 -12.56 3.99
N MET A 158 2.98 -11.35 4.11
CA MET A 158 4.10 -10.90 3.26
C MET A 158 5.36 -11.75 3.50
N ARG A 159 5.69 -12.06 4.76
CA ARG A 159 6.79 -12.95 5.13
C ARG A 159 6.63 -14.33 4.47
N ALA A 160 5.42 -14.88 4.52
CA ALA A 160 5.10 -16.18 3.94
C ALA A 160 5.30 -16.22 2.41
N LEU A 161 5.13 -15.09 1.70
CA LEU A 161 5.42 -15.01 0.26
C LEU A 161 6.91 -15.23 -0.01
N TYR A 162 7.81 -14.60 0.76
CA TYR A 162 9.25 -14.76 0.57
C TYR A 162 9.70 -16.18 0.91
N THR A 163 9.22 -16.75 2.01
CA THR A 163 9.56 -18.14 2.37
C THR A 163 8.96 -19.16 1.40
N GLY A 164 7.79 -18.88 0.82
CA GLY A 164 7.16 -19.75 -0.18
C GLY A 164 7.85 -19.72 -1.54
N LEU A 165 8.41 -18.57 -1.93
CA LEU A 165 9.23 -18.44 -3.14
C LEU A 165 10.61 -19.06 -2.95
N GLY A 166 11.16 -18.97 -1.73
CA GLY A 166 12.49 -19.49 -1.37
C GLY A 166 13.66 -18.78 -2.05
N CYS A 167 13.39 -17.68 -2.76
CA CYS A 167 14.40 -16.87 -3.45
C CYS A 167 14.06 -15.39 -3.28
N THR A 168 15.07 -14.58 -3.01
CA THR A 168 14.94 -13.13 -2.80
C THR A 168 15.51 -12.31 -3.96
N ASP A 169 15.78 -12.95 -5.09
CA ASP A 169 16.28 -12.30 -6.31
C ASP A 169 15.27 -11.25 -6.84
N ALA A 170 15.78 -10.06 -7.14
CA ALA A 170 14.97 -8.93 -7.56
C ALA A 170 14.19 -9.20 -8.87
N THR A 171 14.80 -9.92 -9.82
CA THR A 171 14.16 -10.24 -11.10
C THR A 171 12.96 -11.17 -10.89
N THR A 172 13.14 -12.19 -10.05
CA THR A 172 12.09 -13.15 -9.69
C THR A 172 10.95 -12.48 -8.93
N LEU A 173 11.27 -11.65 -7.94
CA LEU A 173 10.27 -10.90 -7.17
C LEU A 173 9.47 -9.96 -8.08
N PHE A 174 10.14 -9.23 -8.97
CA PHE A 174 9.51 -8.36 -9.95
C PHE A 174 8.56 -9.14 -10.88
N ALA A 175 9.01 -10.26 -11.45
CA ALA A 175 8.20 -11.10 -12.31
C ALA A 175 6.96 -11.66 -11.59
N ARG A 176 7.04 -11.88 -10.28
CA ARG A 176 5.94 -12.33 -9.42
C ARG A 176 5.12 -11.19 -8.82
N ARG A 177 5.44 -9.93 -9.13
CA ARG A 177 4.82 -8.73 -8.57
C ARG A 177 4.82 -8.72 -7.03
N VAL A 178 5.91 -9.23 -6.44
CA VAL A 178 6.18 -9.19 -5.00
C VAL A 178 7.16 -8.03 -4.74
N PRO A 179 6.99 -7.25 -3.66
CA PRO A 179 7.95 -6.19 -3.32
C PRO A 179 9.37 -6.73 -3.18
N LEU A 180 10.36 -5.88 -3.49
CA LEU A 180 11.76 -6.24 -3.28
C LEU A 180 12.02 -6.61 -1.82
N PHE A 181 12.83 -7.64 -1.60
CA PHE A 181 13.05 -8.17 -0.25
C PHE A 181 13.64 -7.12 0.70
N GLY A 182 14.63 -6.34 0.24
CA GLY A 182 15.20 -5.25 1.03
C GLY A 182 14.17 -4.17 1.41
N THR A 183 13.26 -3.82 0.50
CA THR A 183 12.16 -2.88 0.78
C THR A 183 11.21 -3.43 1.84
N PHE A 184 10.89 -4.73 1.77
CA PHE A 184 10.09 -5.38 2.81
C PHE A 184 10.79 -5.32 4.17
N LEU A 185 12.08 -5.68 4.25
CA LEU A 185 12.84 -5.63 5.49
C LEU A 185 12.87 -4.21 6.07
N GLN A 186 13.20 -3.22 5.25
CA GLN A 186 13.28 -1.81 5.66
C GLN A 186 11.94 -1.29 6.19
N ASN A 187 10.84 -1.55 5.47
CA ASN A 187 9.53 -1.00 5.83
C ASN A 187 8.86 -1.76 6.99
N SER A 188 9.17 -3.05 7.15
CA SER A 188 8.61 -3.86 8.23
C SER A 188 9.36 -3.72 9.55
N LEU A 189 10.66 -3.41 9.55
CA LEU A 189 11.49 -3.32 10.74
C LEU A 189 10.90 -2.42 11.84
N PRO A 190 10.51 -1.15 11.57
CA PRO A 190 9.94 -0.29 12.61
C PRO A 190 8.64 -0.85 13.20
N ILE A 191 7.84 -1.57 12.41
CA ILE A 191 6.58 -2.18 12.85
C ILE A 191 6.87 -3.38 13.75
N VAL A 192 7.72 -4.30 13.27
CA VAL A 192 8.08 -5.53 13.99
C VAL A 192 8.75 -5.20 15.32
N CYS A 193 9.71 -4.28 15.34
CA CYS A 193 10.36 -3.85 16.58
C CYS A 193 9.40 -3.16 17.55
N ALA A 194 8.44 -2.36 17.04
CA ALA A 194 7.47 -1.69 17.90
C ALA A 194 6.49 -2.66 18.56
N VAL A 195 6.14 -3.76 17.89
CA VAL A 195 5.15 -4.72 18.38
C VAL A 195 5.77 -5.87 19.16
N LEU A 196 6.89 -6.41 18.69
CA LEU A 196 7.52 -7.60 19.27
C LEU A 196 8.72 -7.26 20.16
N GLY A 197 9.34 -6.09 19.99
CA GLY A 197 10.63 -5.79 20.61
C GLY A 197 11.82 -6.29 19.78
N GLN A 198 13.03 -6.12 20.31
CA GLN A 198 14.27 -6.39 19.59
C GLN A 198 14.55 -7.90 19.45
N GLU A 199 14.42 -8.66 20.54
CA GLU A 199 14.76 -10.09 20.56
C GLU A 199 13.77 -10.91 19.74
N GLU A 200 12.47 -10.77 20.03
CA GLU A 200 11.41 -11.44 19.29
C GLU A 200 11.31 -10.94 17.84
N GLY A 201 11.61 -9.65 17.59
CA GLY A 201 11.70 -9.09 16.25
C GLY A 201 12.83 -9.75 15.44
N ARG A 202 14.02 -9.90 16.01
CA ARG A 202 15.14 -10.62 15.38
C ARG A 202 14.73 -12.06 15.06
N ALA A 203 14.12 -12.75 16.02
CA ALA A 203 13.66 -14.13 15.85
C ALA A 203 12.60 -14.25 14.73
N TRP A 204 11.71 -13.27 14.62
CA TRP A 204 10.68 -13.22 13.58
C TRP A 204 11.28 -13.15 12.17
N TYR A 205 12.30 -12.32 11.95
CA TYR A 205 13.00 -12.31 10.66
C TYR A 205 13.85 -13.57 10.44
N ALA A 206 14.59 -14.00 11.46
CA ALA A 206 15.47 -15.18 11.39
C ALA A 206 14.73 -16.48 11.05
N ALA A 207 13.43 -16.57 11.37
CA ALA A 207 12.58 -17.70 10.99
C ALA A 207 12.49 -17.92 9.47
N MET A 208 12.80 -16.91 8.62
CA MET A 208 12.85 -17.10 7.17
C MET A 208 14.11 -17.85 6.71
N LEU A 209 15.23 -17.77 7.45
CA LEU A 209 16.54 -18.28 7.01
C LEU A 209 16.53 -19.74 6.50
N PRO A 210 15.84 -20.70 7.14
CA PRO A 210 15.82 -22.09 6.67
C PRO A 210 15.07 -22.29 5.34
N HIS A 211 14.30 -21.28 4.90
CA HIS A 211 13.45 -21.34 3.71
C HIS A 211 14.04 -20.60 2.51
N LEU A 212 15.11 -19.83 2.71
CA LEU A 212 15.75 -19.06 1.65
C LEU A 212 16.89 -19.85 1.00
N ASP A 213 17.15 -19.57 -0.28
CA ASP A 213 18.35 -20.00 -0.98
C ASP A 213 19.63 -19.43 -0.36
N GLY A 214 20.80 -19.92 -0.80
CA GLY A 214 22.10 -19.48 -0.28
C GLY A 214 22.27 -17.95 -0.28
N PRO A 215 22.07 -17.27 -1.42
CA PRO A 215 22.15 -15.81 -1.49
C PRO A 215 21.15 -15.09 -0.57
N GLY A 216 19.90 -15.56 -0.48
CA GLY A 216 18.88 -15.00 0.40
C GLY A 216 19.22 -15.19 1.88
N ASN A 217 19.76 -16.35 2.24
CA ASN A 217 20.22 -16.65 3.60
C ASN A 217 21.38 -15.73 4.02
N GLU A 218 22.39 -15.58 3.16
CA GLU A 218 23.53 -14.68 3.40
C GLU A 218 23.07 -13.22 3.52
N THR A 219 22.20 -12.77 2.61
CA THR A 219 21.66 -11.41 2.61
C THR A 219 20.87 -11.12 3.88
N LEU A 220 19.97 -12.02 4.28
CA LEU A 220 19.16 -11.86 5.49
C LEU A 220 20.03 -11.94 6.76
N GLY A 221 21.02 -12.86 6.79
CA GLY A 221 21.95 -12.99 7.91
C GLY A 221 22.74 -11.72 8.16
N ALA A 222 23.35 -11.16 7.12
CA ALA A 222 24.08 -9.89 7.20
C ALA A 222 23.17 -8.74 7.67
N TRP A 223 21.95 -8.66 7.14
CA TRP A 223 20.99 -7.64 7.53
C TRP A 223 20.56 -7.77 9.01
N LEU A 224 20.34 -9.00 9.50
CA LEU A 224 20.02 -9.26 10.90
C LEU A 224 21.15 -8.81 11.84
N ASP A 225 22.39 -9.09 11.47
CA ASP A 225 23.55 -8.70 12.26
C ASP A 225 23.74 -7.18 12.28
N GLU A 226 23.50 -6.49 11.16
CA GLU A 226 23.53 -5.02 11.09
C GLU A 226 22.44 -4.37 11.95
N ASN A 227 21.21 -4.88 11.90
CA ASN A 227 20.04 -4.21 12.48
C ASN A 227 19.73 -4.63 13.93
N PHE A 228 20.28 -5.76 14.41
CA PHE A 228 20.03 -6.28 15.76
C PHE A 228 21.31 -6.54 16.57
N ALA A 229 22.46 -5.96 16.18
CA ALA A 229 23.77 -6.17 16.81
C ALA A 229 23.83 -5.93 18.33
N ASN A 230 22.91 -5.13 18.89
CA ASN A 230 22.99 -4.62 20.26
C ASN A 230 22.64 -5.61 21.38
N MET A 231 22.33 -6.88 21.08
CA MET A 231 21.99 -7.88 22.11
C MET A 231 23.20 -8.58 22.74
N ALA A 232 24.37 -8.57 22.10
CA ALA A 232 25.54 -9.33 22.58
C ALA A 232 26.34 -8.62 23.70
N SER A 233 26.03 -7.36 24.02
CA SER A 233 26.82 -6.54 24.96
C SER A 233 26.31 -6.51 26.40
N ALA A 234 25.14 -7.07 26.69
CA ALA A 234 24.52 -7.02 28.01
C ALA A 234 24.49 -8.40 28.69
N THR A 235 25.67 -8.92 29.04
CA THR A 235 25.75 -9.96 30.08
C THR A 235 25.73 -9.27 31.46
N PRO A 236 24.88 -9.66 32.42
CA PRO A 236 24.87 -9.02 33.73
C PRO A 236 26.17 -9.30 34.47
N ALA A 237 26.80 -8.26 35.02
CA ALA A 237 27.86 -8.40 35.98
C ALA A 237 27.26 -9.01 37.26
N SER A 238 27.49 -10.30 37.47
CA SER A 238 27.25 -10.97 38.74
C SER A 238 28.14 -10.35 39.83
N ALA A 239 27.52 -9.82 40.88
CA ALA A 239 28.11 -9.60 42.20
C ALA A 239 27.07 -9.90 43.27
#